data_AF-A0A7Y6AAT8-F1
#
_entry.id   AF-A0A7Y6AAT8-F1
#
_cell.length_a   1.000
_cell.length_b   1.000
_cell.length_c   1.000
_cell.angle_alpha   90.00
_cell.angle_beta   90.00
_cell.angle_gamma   90.00
#
_symmetry.space_group_name_H-M   'P 1'
#
loop_
_entity.id
_entity.type
_entity.pdbx_description
1 polymer ?
#
loop_
_entity_poly.entity_id
_entity_poly.type
_entity_poly.pdbx_seq_one_letter_code
_entity_poly.pdbx_strand_id
1 'polypeptide(L)'
;MSGAETPATAPTSPTAPISSISPVEPVPAARLAEWAVRGGLLAPDAALTVTQLSGGASNLTYRVTGGGRDWVLRRPPARGALPTAHDMAREYRVQAALAGSGVPVAGMIA
;
A
#
# COMPACT_ATOMS: atom_id res chain seq x y z
N MET A 1 39.54 17.32 31.16
CA MET A 1 39.23 15.88 31.07
C MET A 1 37.74 15.72 31.37
N SER A 2 36.90 15.89 30.34
CA SER A 2 36.32 14.81 29.54
C SER A 2 35.03 14.27 30.16
N GLY A 3 33.93 15.02 29.96
CA GLY A 3 32.59 14.46 30.09
C GLY A 3 32.30 13.64 28.84
N ALA A 4 32.11 12.33 28.99
CA ALA A 4 31.72 11.45 27.91
C ALA A 4 30.19 11.41 27.85
N GLU A 5 29.63 11.88 26.74
CA GLU A 5 28.22 11.81 26.39
C GLU A 5 27.93 10.39 25.85
N THR A 6 27.05 9.65 26.50
CA THR A 6 26.56 8.35 26.00
C THR A 6 25.40 8.60 25.04
N PRO A 7 25.38 8.02 23.82
CA PRO A 7 24.33 8.29 22.85
C PRO A 7 23.03 7.56 23.22
N ALA A 8 21.90 8.24 23.02
CA ALA A 8 20.57 7.67 23.20
C ALA A 8 20.25 6.64 22.11
N THR A 9 19.97 5.41 22.52
CA THR A 9 19.46 4.32 21.66
C THR A 9 18.07 4.67 21.13
N ALA A 10 17.90 4.67 19.81
CA ALA A 10 16.59 4.83 19.17
C ALA A 10 15.68 3.60 19.45
N PRO A 11 14.36 3.77 19.68
CA PRO A 11 13.48 2.63 19.87
C PRO A 11 13.24 1.92 18.53
N THR A 12 13.76 0.71 18.39
CA THR A 12 13.37 -0.22 17.32
C THR A 12 11.95 -0.72 17.61
N SER A 13 10.97 -0.32 16.80
CA SER A 13 9.61 -0.84 16.89
C SER A 13 9.61 -2.36 16.64
N PRO A 14 8.94 -3.17 17.48
CA PRO A 14 8.77 -4.58 17.17
C PRO A 14 7.80 -4.73 16.00
N THR A 15 8.29 -5.28 14.88
CA THR A 15 7.43 -5.78 13.80
C THR A 15 6.75 -7.05 14.30
N ALA A 16 5.54 -6.90 14.86
CA ALA A 16 4.70 -8.05 15.17
C ALA A 16 4.37 -8.80 13.86
N PRO A 17 4.33 -10.15 13.87
CA PRO A 17 3.96 -10.91 12.69
C PRO A 17 2.50 -10.59 12.34
N ILE A 18 2.29 -10.05 11.14
CA ILE A 18 0.96 -9.91 10.53
C ILE A 18 0.41 -11.31 10.27
N SER A 19 -0.63 -11.70 11.00
CA SER A 19 -1.36 -12.93 10.74
C SER A 19 -1.88 -12.94 9.31
N SER A 20 -1.53 -13.99 8.56
CA SER A 20 -1.99 -14.22 7.19
C SER A 20 -3.50 -14.49 7.17
N ILE A 21 -4.29 -13.50 6.78
CA ILE A 21 -5.73 -13.65 6.54
C ILE A 21 -5.92 -13.99 5.06
N SER A 22 -6.62 -15.09 4.75
CA SER A 22 -7.06 -15.38 3.39
C SER A 22 -8.00 -14.27 2.91
N PRO A 23 -7.77 -13.67 1.73
CA PRO A 23 -8.56 -12.53 1.34
C PRO A 23 -10.04 -12.90 1.17
N VAL A 24 -10.93 -12.09 1.75
CA VAL A 24 -12.39 -12.22 1.55
C VAL A 24 -12.74 -12.11 0.06
N GLU A 25 -11.90 -11.38 -0.68
CA GLU A 25 -11.96 -11.29 -2.14
C GLU A 25 -10.54 -11.24 -2.73
N PRO A 26 -10.15 -12.19 -3.59
CA PRO A 26 -8.81 -12.23 -4.15
C PRO A 26 -8.60 -11.13 -5.21
N VAL A 27 -7.44 -10.48 -5.16
CA VAL A 27 -6.95 -9.61 -6.24
C VAL A 27 -6.38 -10.49 -7.37
N PRO A 28 -6.78 -10.31 -8.64
CA PRO A 28 -6.20 -11.05 -9.75
C PRO A 28 -4.73 -10.65 -10.00
N ALA A 29 -3.79 -11.29 -9.29
CA ALA A 29 -2.36 -10.91 -9.30
C ALA A 29 -1.74 -10.88 -10.71
N ALA A 30 -2.13 -11.81 -11.60
CA ALA A 30 -1.66 -11.83 -12.98
C ALA A 30 -2.07 -10.56 -13.76
N ARG A 31 -3.33 -10.14 -13.64
CA ARG A 31 -3.83 -8.92 -14.30
C ARG A 31 -3.17 -7.66 -13.72
N LEU A 32 -2.92 -7.65 -12.42
CA LEU A 32 -2.21 -6.56 -11.76
C LEU A 32 -0.75 -6.48 -12.23
N ALA A 33 -0.07 -7.61 -12.37
CA ALA A 33 1.28 -7.68 -12.91
C ALA A 33 1.33 -7.20 -14.37
N GLU A 34 0.41 -7.66 -15.24
CA GLU A 34 0.30 -7.17 -16.62
C GLU A 34 0.11 -5.65 -16.69
N TRP A 35 -0.75 -5.08 -15.84
CA TRP A 35 -0.96 -3.64 -15.78
C TRP A 35 0.31 -2.91 -15.30
N ALA A 36 0.98 -3.42 -14.27
CA ALA A 36 2.20 -2.83 -13.73
C ALA A 36 3.35 -2.85 -14.75
N VAL A 37 3.46 -3.91 -15.56
CA VAL A 37 4.42 -4.00 -16.67
C VAL A 37 4.12 -2.96 -17.74
N ARG A 38 2.85 -2.82 -18.15
CA ARG A 38 2.45 -1.79 -19.14
C ARG A 38 2.71 -0.38 -18.63
N GLY A 39 2.57 -0.12 -17.33
CA GLY A 39 2.85 1.16 -16.69
C GLY A 39 4.34 1.41 -16.40
N GLY A 40 5.24 0.48 -16.74
CA GLY A 40 6.68 0.60 -16.45
C GLY A 40 7.04 0.51 -14.96
N LEU A 41 6.12 0.03 -14.12
CA LEU A 41 6.31 -0.14 -12.68
C LEU A 41 7.04 -1.44 -12.34
N LEU A 42 6.93 -2.42 -13.24
CA LEU A 42 7.43 -3.78 -13.06
C LEU A 42 8.10 -4.26 -14.36
N ALA A 43 9.19 -5.01 -14.27
CA ALA A 43 9.78 -5.66 -15.43
C ALA A 43 8.91 -6.85 -15.90
N PRO A 44 8.89 -7.21 -17.20
CA PRO A 44 8.03 -8.27 -17.73
C PRO A 44 8.10 -9.60 -16.98
N ASP A 45 9.31 -9.99 -16.53
CA ASP A 45 9.56 -11.27 -15.85
C ASP A 45 9.62 -11.15 -14.32
N ALA A 46 9.32 -9.97 -13.76
CA ALA A 46 9.37 -9.79 -12.32
C ALA A 46 8.11 -10.34 -11.65
N ALA A 47 8.32 -11.16 -10.62
CA ALA A 47 7.24 -11.69 -9.80
C ALA A 47 6.56 -10.59 -8.98
N LEU A 48 5.25 -10.74 -8.79
CA LEU A 48 4.42 -9.85 -7.98
C LEU A 48 3.66 -10.67 -6.93
N THR A 49 3.77 -10.25 -5.68
CA THR A 49 3.09 -10.86 -4.53
C THR A 49 2.05 -9.89 -4.00
N VAL A 50 0.84 -10.39 -3.73
CA VAL A 50 -0.25 -9.61 -3.11
C VAL A 50 -0.62 -10.24 -1.78
N THR A 51 -0.64 -9.43 -0.73
CA THR A 51 -1.02 -9.87 0.62
C THR A 51 -2.04 -8.90 1.19
N GLN A 52 -3.20 -9.39 1.63
CA GLN A 52 -4.19 -8.53 2.28
C GLN A 52 -3.65 -8.07 3.64
N LEU A 53 -3.74 -6.76 3.91
CA LEU A 53 -3.46 -6.20 5.22
C LEU A 53 -4.74 -6.28 6.08
N SER A 54 -4.58 -6.60 7.37
CA SER A 54 -5.71 -6.66 8.32
C SER A 54 -6.33 -5.28 8.54
N GLY A 55 -7.66 -5.23 8.65
CA GLY A 55 -8.40 -4.03 9.01
C GLY A 55 -9.01 -3.30 7.80
N GLY A 56 -10.32 -3.09 7.87
CA GLY A 56 -11.09 -2.34 6.87
C GLY A 56 -12.31 -3.10 6.37
N ALA A 57 -13.48 -2.83 6.96
CA ALA A 57 -14.76 -3.23 6.35
C ALA A 57 -15.14 -2.31 5.18
N SER A 58 -14.66 -1.06 5.21
CA SER A 58 -15.01 -0.02 4.24
C SER A 58 -14.14 -0.05 2.97
N ASN A 59 -12.83 -0.28 3.07
CA ASN A 59 -11.94 -0.41 1.92
C ASN A 59 -10.93 -1.52 2.18
N LEU A 60 -10.83 -2.47 1.25
CA LEU A 60 -9.86 -3.55 1.30
C LEU A 60 -8.48 -2.99 0.95
N THR A 61 -7.49 -3.28 1.78
CA THR A 61 -6.12 -2.81 1.62
C THR A 61 -5.18 -3.99 1.47
N TYR A 62 -4.32 -3.94 0.45
CA TYR A 62 -3.36 -4.99 0.14
C TYR A 62 -1.97 -4.39 0.05
N ARG A 63 -0.98 -5.12 0.56
CA ARG A 63 0.42 -4.89 0.24
C ARG A 63 0.74 -5.62 -1.06
N VAL A 64 1.42 -4.93 -1.97
CA VAL A 64 1.85 -5.46 -3.26
C VAL A 64 3.36 -5.29 -3.34
N THR A 65 4.10 -6.39 -3.48
CA THR A 65 5.56 -6.36 -3.61
C THR A 65 5.98 -6.98 -4.94
N GLY A 66 7.01 -6.41 -5.57
CA GLY A 66 7.53 -6.92 -6.83
C GLY A 66 8.61 -6.00 -7.42
N GLY A 67 9.59 -6.58 -8.13
CA GLY A 67 10.65 -5.80 -8.80
C GLY A 67 11.44 -4.86 -7.87
N GLY A 68 11.62 -5.24 -6.60
CA GLY A 68 12.30 -4.41 -5.59
C GLY A 68 11.47 -3.24 -5.04
N ARG A 69 10.18 -3.18 -5.37
CA ARG A 69 9.25 -2.13 -4.92
C ARG A 69 8.19 -2.70 -3.99
N ASP A 70 7.62 -1.80 -3.19
CA ASP A 70 6.56 -2.08 -2.22
C ASP A 70 5.46 -1.02 -2.37
N TRP A 71 4.23 -1.49 -2.56
CA TRP A 71 3.08 -0.66 -2.87
C TRP A 71 1.88 -1.03 -2.00
N VAL A 72 0.95 -0.09 -1.90
CA VAL A 72 -0.35 -0.31 -1.27
C VAL A 72 -1.43 -0.21 -2.33
N LEU A 73 -2.21 -1.27 -2.48
CA LEU A 73 -3.42 -1.29 -3.30
C LEU A 73 -4.64 -1.15 -2.39
N ARG A 74 -5.52 -0.19 -2.69
CA ARG A 74 -6.79 0.01 -1.99
C ARG A 74 -7.94 -0.16 -2.99
N ARG A 75 -8.99 -0.87 -2.59
CA ARG A 75 -10.20 -1.02 -3.41
C ARG A 75 -11.46 -1.14 -2.54
N PRO A 76 -12.63 -0.73 -3.07
CA PRO A 76 -13.91 -1.02 -2.41
C PRO A 76 -14.19 -2.53 -2.38
N PRO A 77 -14.98 -3.02 -1.39
CA PRO A 77 -15.52 -4.37 -1.40
C PRO A 77 -16.46 -4.58 -2.59
N ALA A 78 -16.48 -5.78 -3.20
CA ALA A 78 -17.31 -6.03 -4.39
C ALA A 78 -18.84 -6.02 -4.15
N ARG A 79 -19.32 -6.08 -2.90
CA ARG A 79 -20.76 -6.12 -2.59
C ARG A 79 -21.17 -4.99 -1.65
N GLY A 80 -22.28 -4.32 -1.97
CA GLY A 80 -22.99 -3.44 -1.04
C GLY A 80 -22.51 -1.98 -0.98
N ALA A 81 -21.62 -1.54 -1.88
CA ALA A 81 -21.23 -0.14 -1.94
C ALA A 81 -22.42 0.72 -2.40
N LEU A 82 -22.95 1.55 -1.50
CA LEU A 82 -23.79 2.69 -1.89
C LEU A 82 -23.00 3.54 -2.92
N PRO A 83 -23.63 4.17 -3.93
CA PRO A 83 -22.94 4.81 -5.06
C PRO A 83 -21.85 5.83 -4.69
N THR A 84 -21.90 6.40 -3.49
CA THR A 84 -20.95 7.39 -2.96
C THR A 84 -20.06 6.86 -1.84
N ALA A 85 -20.35 5.68 -1.30
CA ALA A 85 -19.49 5.02 -0.35
C ALA A 85 -18.30 4.44 -1.13
N HIS A 86 -17.09 4.81 -0.72
CA HIS A 86 -15.82 4.27 -1.27
C HIS A 86 -15.39 4.83 -2.64
N ASP A 87 -15.57 6.14 -2.86
CA ASP A 87 -15.00 6.84 -4.02
C ASP A 87 -13.46 6.93 -3.91
N MET A 88 -12.79 5.87 -4.38
CA MET A 88 -11.33 5.81 -4.46
C MET A 88 -10.73 6.86 -5.41
N ALA A 89 -11.49 7.33 -6.40
CA ALA A 89 -11.02 8.38 -7.31
C ALA A 89 -10.98 9.75 -6.59
N ARG A 90 -11.92 10.02 -5.68
CA ARG A 90 -11.83 11.17 -4.78
C ARG A 90 -10.64 11.05 -3.83
N GLU A 91 -10.41 9.89 -3.21
CA GLU A 91 -9.22 9.67 -2.36
C GLU A 91 -7.93 9.93 -3.13
N TYR A 92 -7.79 9.35 -4.33
CA TYR A 92 -6.65 9.57 -5.23
C TYR A 92 -6.43 11.05 -5.52
N ARG A 93 -7.50 11.77 -5.95
CA ARG A 93 -7.40 13.19 -6.30
C ARG A 93 -6.94 14.05 -5.13
N VAL A 94 -7.45 13.80 -3.93
CA VAL A 94 -7.04 14.54 -2.72
C VAL A 94 -5.57 14.27 -2.39
N GLN A 95 -5.13 13.01 -2.39
CA GLN A 95 -3.73 12.68 -2.09
C GLN A 95 -2.77 13.19 -3.15
N ALA A 96 -3.13 13.07 -4.43
CA ALA A 96 -2.35 13.62 -5.54
C ALA A 96 -2.22 15.14 -5.45
N ALA A 97 -3.29 15.86 -5.09
CA ALA A 97 -3.26 17.32 -4.92
C ALA A 97 -2.43 17.79 -3.71
N LEU A 98 -2.30 16.94 -2.68
CA LEU A 98 -1.46 17.23 -1.51
C LEU A 98 0.04 16.96 -1.77
N ALA A 99 0.41 16.30 -2.86
CA ALA A 99 1.81 16.08 -3.20
C ALA A 99 2.55 17.43 -3.35
N GLY A 100 3.60 17.64 -2.56
CA GLY A 100 4.38 18.88 -2.54
C GLY A 100 3.85 20.00 -1.64
N SER A 101 2.70 19.82 -0.98
CA SER A 101 2.07 20.83 -0.09
C SER A 101 2.71 20.97 1.31
N GLY A 102 3.71 20.16 1.63
CA GLY A 102 4.28 20.04 2.98
C GLY A 102 3.54 19.05 3.89
N VAL A 103 2.35 18.58 3.50
CA VAL A 103 1.66 17.46 4.16
C VAL A 103 2.25 16.14 3.65
N PRO A 104 2.76 15.26 4.54
CA PRO A 104 3.25 13.94 4.12
C PRO A 104 2.12 13.09 3.55
N VAL A 105 2.23 12.74 2.28
CA VAL A 105 1.29 11.86 1.57
C VAL A 105 2.05 10.82 0.76
N ALA A 106 1.40 9.68 0.51
CA ALA A 106 1.97 8.66 -0.35
C ALA A 106 2.04 9.14 -1.80
N GLY A 107 3.08 8.71 -2.53
CA GLY A 107 3.18 8.91 -3.97
C GLY A 107 2.08 8.12 -4.67
N MET A 108 1.21 8.82 -5.40
CA MET A 108 0.11 8.20 -6.13
C MET A 108 0.61 7.58 -7.44
N ILE A 109 0.06 6.41 -7.77
CA ILE A 109 0.39 5.64 -8.98
C ILE A 109 -0.89 5.50 -9.80
N ALA A 110 -0.82 5.83 -11.10
CA ALA A 110 -1.91 5.73 -12.06
C ALA A 110 -1.44 5.09 -13.37
#